data_AF-A0A6L7TI36-F1
#
_entry.id   AF-A0A6L7TI36-F1
#
_cell.length_a   1.000
_cell.length_b   1.000
_cell.length_c   1.000
_cell.angle_alpha   90.00
_cell.angle_beta   90.00
_cell.angle_gamma   90.00
#
_symmetry.space_group_name_H-M   'P 1'
#
loop_
_entity.id
_entity.type
_entity.pdbx_description
1 polymer ?
#
loop_
_entity_poly.entity_id
_entity_poly.type
_entity_poly.pdbx_seq_one_letter_code
_entity_poly.pdbx_strand_id
1 'polypeptide(L)'
;MTAQDIEEVRNHSALAREFLTKGWEYLVAGDLHQASEKGWGAAAHMAKAVAIAQGWQYTRHSHFHRVMNQAGRLTSNARLPFLHGRAEILHINYYELKEDLDDGQIGEDLESAGEMLDILSPMTGLEQERA
;
A
#
# COMPACT_ATOMS: atom_id res chain seq x y z
N MET A 1 4.38 -21.26 0.65
CA MET A 1 3.05 -20.74 1.02
C MET A 1 2.08 -21.89 1.07
N THR A 2 1.24 -21.95 2.10
CA THR A 2 0.10 -22.85 2.19
C THR A 2 -1.02 -22.40 1.25
N ALA A 3 -2.04 -23.24 1.00
CA ALA A 3 -3.22 -22.83 0.24
C ALA A 3 -3.97 -21.67 0.90
N GLN A 4 -3.98 -21.61 2.24
CA GLN A 4 -4.52 -20.48 2.98
C GLN A 4 -3.70 -19.20 2.74
N ASP A 5 -2.36 -19.30 2.78
CA ASP A 5 -1.49 -18.16 2.52
C ASP A 5 -1.73 -17.57 1.12
N ILE A 6 -1.89 -18.43 0.09
CA ILE A 6 -2.16 -17.98 -1.29
C ILE A 6 -3.46 -17.19 -1.36
N GLU A 7 -4.50 -17.66 -0.69
CA GLU A 7 -5.80 -16.99 -0.65
C GLU A 7 -5.74 -15.66 0.11
N GLU A 8 -5.03 -15.60 1.24
CA GLU A 8 -4.81 -14.34 1.98
C GLU A 8 -4.01 -13.31 1.16
N VAL A 9 -2.98 -13.75 0.44
CA VAL A 9 -2.22 -12.89 -0.49
C VAL A 9 -3.14 -12.35 -1.57
N ARG A 10 -3.96 -13.20 -2.21
CA ARG A 10 -4.92 -12.79 -3.25
C ARG A 10 -5.92 -11.76 -2.72
N ASN A 11 -6.49 -12.01 -1.54
CA ASN A 11 -7.47 -11.11 -0.92
C ASN A 11 -6.86 -9.76 -0.56
N HIS A 12 -5.66 -9.74 0.02
CA HIS A 12 -4.98 -8.48 0.32
C HIS A 12 -4.52 -7.72 -0.92
N SER A 13 -4.03 -8.40 -1.96
CA SER A 13 -3.70 -7.75 -3.24
C SER A 13 -4.93 -7.17 -3.93
N ALA A 14 -6.08 -7.85 -3.87
CA ALA A 14 -7.35 -7.34 -4.41
C ALA A 14 -7.84 -6.10 -3.65
N LEU A 15 -7.86 -6.17 -2.31
CA LEU A 15 -8.22 -5.04 -1.44
C LEU A 15 -7.30 -3.84 -1.65
N ALA A 16 -6.00 -4.06 -1.85
CA ALA A 16 -5.07 -2.97 -2.13
C ALA A 16 -5.47 -2.17 -3.38
N ARG A 17 -5.84 -2.86 -4.46
CA ARG A 17 -6.27 -2.24 -5.73
C ARG A 17 -7.64 -1.57 -5.60
N GLU A 18 -8.57 -2.21 -4.88
CA GLU A 18 -9.88 -1.64 -4.60
C GLU A 18 -9.76 -0.34 -3.78
N PHE A 19 -8.93 -0.33 -2.74
CA PHE A 19 -8.70 0.86 -1.92
C PHE A 19 -8.00 1.97 -2.69
N LEU A 20 -7.05 1.66 -3.58
CA LEU A 20 -6.46 2.69 -4.43
C LEU A 20 -7.53 3.35 -5.32
N THR A 21 -8.42 2.54 -5.92
CA THR A 21 -9.53 3.04 -6.74
C THR A 21 -10.45 3.93 -5.93
N LYS A 22 -10.86 3.49 -4.74
CA LYS A 22 -11.70 4.27 -3.82
C LYS A 22 -11.02 5.56 -3.36
N GLY A 23 -9.70 5.54 -3.14
CA GLY A 23 -8.93 6.74 -2.78
C GLY A 23 -9.09 7.85 -3.82
N TRP A 24 -8.99 7.48 -5.11
CA TRP A 24 -9.26 8.41 -6.21
C TRP A 24 -10.72 8.87 -6.28
N GLU A 25 -11.68 7.98 -6.05
CA GLU A 25 -13.11 8.35 -6.01
C GLU A 25 -13.41 9.37 -4.90
N TYR A 26 -12.84 9.18 -3.70
CA TYR A 26 -12.98 10.12 -2.60
C TYR A 26 -12.28 11.46 -2.86
N LEU A 27 -11.11 11.44 -3.52
CA LEU A 27 -10.44 12.66 -3.94
C LEU A 27 -11.31 13.48 -4.89
N VAL A 28 -11.90 12.83 -5.91
CA VAL A 28 -12.83 13.48 -6.84
C VAL A 28 -14.07 14.01 -6.14
N ALA A 29 -14.56 13.31 -5.11
CA ALA A 29 -15.69 13.74 -4.30
C ALA A 29 -15.35 14.86 -3.29
N GLY A 30 -14.07 15.23 -3.13
CA GLY A 30 -13.61 16.23 -2.18
C GLY A 30 -13.49 15.74 -0.72
N ASP A 31 -13.64 14.44 -0.47
CA ASP A 31 -13.43 13.87 0.86
C ASP A 31 -11.96 13.47 1.03
N LEU A 32 -11.14 14.47 1.34
CA LEU A 32 -9.68 14.35 1.42
C LEU A 32 -9.21 13.42 2.55
N HIS A 33 -9.98 13.31 3.63
CA HIS A 33 -9.69 12.39 4.72
C HIS A 33 -9.93 10.94 4.30
N GLN A 34 -11.05 10.65 3.63
CA GLN A 34 -11.31 9.31 3.10
C GLN A 34 -10.36 8.95 1.95
N ALA A 35 -9.99 9.91 1.09
CA ALA A 35 -8.95 9.70 0.08
C ALA A 35 -7.63 9.26 0.73
N SER A 36 -7.24 9.95 1.80
CA SER A 36 -6.04 9.62 2.58
C SER A 36 -6.12 8.25 3.25
N GLU A 37 -7.25 7.93 3.90
CA GLU A 37 -7.48 6.62 4.52
C GLU A 37 -7.33 5.48 3.52
N LYS A 38 -7.97 5.60 2.35
CA LYS A 38 -7.98 4.55 1.34
C LYS A 38 -6.62 4.43 0.64
N GLY A 39 -5.92 5.54 0.42
CA GLY A 39 -4.53 5.53 -0.06
C GLY A 39 -3.59 4.79 0.90
N TRP A 40 -3.64 5.10 2.20
CA TRP A 40 -2.90 4.36 3.22
C TRP A 40 -3.29 2.87 3.25
N GLY A 41 -4.60 2.59 3.25
CA GLY A 41 -5.13 1.23 3.23
C GLY A 41 -4.59 0.41 2.06
N ALA A 42 -4.51 1.02 0.86
CA ALA A 42 -3.95 0.38 -0.32
C ALA A 42 -2.51 -0.07 -0.10
N ALA A 43 -1.65 0.84 0.36
CA ALA A 43 -0.24 0.55 0.65
C ALA A 43 -0.10 -0.54 1.74
N ALA A 44 -0.85 -0.42 2.84
CA ALA A 44 -0.80 -1.37 3.94
C ALA A 44 -1.27 -2.78 3.54
N HIS A 45 -2.31 -2.90 2.72
CA HIS A 45 -2.78 -4.20 2.23
C HIS A 45 -1.80 -4.84 1.25
N MET A 46 -1.17 -4.08 0.37
CA MET A 46 -0.13 -4.63 -0.50
C MET A 46 1.08 -5.11 0.32
N ALA A 47 1.50 -4.34 1.34
CA ALA A 47 2.57 -4.76 2.23
C ALA A 47 2.24 -6.04 3.02
N LYS A 48 0.98 -6.23 3.45
CA LYS A 48 0.51 -7.50 4.05
C LYS A 48 0.61 -8.66 3.07
N ALA A 49 0.16 -8.47 1.83
CA ALA A 49 0.26 -9.48 0.78
C ALA A 49 1.72 -9.90 0.55
N VAL A 50 2.64 -8.94 0.41
CA VAL A 50 4.07 -9.22 0.29
C VAL A 50 4.61 -9.92 1.53
N ALA A 51 4.25 -9.47 2.74
CA ALA A 51 4.73 -10.11 3.95
C ALA A 51 4.33 -11.58 4.03
N ILE A 52 3.06 -11.92 3.74
CA ILE A 52 2.59 -13.31 3.73
C ILE A 52 3.33 -14.11 2.64
N ALA A 53 3.44 -13.56 1.43
CA ALA A 53 4.09 -14.24 0.32
C ALA A 53 5.58 -14.56 0.59
N GLN A 54 6.26 -13.66 1.30
CA GLN A 54 7.68 -13.77 1.64
C GLN A 54 7.93 -14.45 3.01
N GLY A 55 6.88 -14.89 3.71
CA GLY A 55 6.99 -15.49 5.05
C GLY A 55 7.45 -14.51 6.13
N TRP A 56 7.19 -13.21 5.97
CA TRP A 56 7.52 -12.16 6.93
C TRP A 56 6.37 -11.89 7.90
N GLN A 57 6.71 -11.44 9.10
CA GLN A 57 5.73 -11.15 10.14
C GLN A 57 5.02 -9.81 9.90
N TYR A 58 3.68 -9.80 9.86
CA TYR A 58 2.86 -8.59 9.78
C TYR A 58 1.67 -8.63 10.75
N THR A 59 1.87 -8.20 11.99
CA THR A 59 0.80 -8.24 13.03
C THR A 59 0.44 -6.86 13.57
N ARG A 60 1.17 -5.81 13.18
CA ARG A 60 1.02 -4.44 13.68
C ARG A 60 1.34 -3.44 12.57
N HIS A 61 0.79 -2.22 12.65
CA HIS A 61 1.09 -1.16 11.68
C HIS A 61 2.59 -0.84 11.59
N SER A 62 3.32 -0.90 12.71
CA SER A 62 4.78 -0.70 12.73
C SER A 62 5.57 -1.70 11.87
N HIS A 63 4.97 -2.81 11.46
CA HIS A 63 5.61 -3.77 10.56
C HIS A 63 5.62 -3.31 9.11
N PHE A 64 4.80 -2.31 8.73
CA PHE A 64 4.82 -1.71 7.40
C PHE A 64 6.22 -1.26 7.02
N HIS A 65 6.86 -0.44 7.86
CA HIS A 65 8.24 0.01 7.67
C HIS A 65 9.24 -1.15 7.53
N ARG A 66 9.05 -2.24 8.27
CA ARG A 66 9.91 -3.43 8.16
C ARG A 66 9.77 -4.10 6.79
N VAL A 67 8.54 -4.27 6.30
CA VAL A 67 8.26 -4.81 4.96
C VAL A 67 8.90 -3.94 3.90
N MET A 68 8.68 -2.62 3.94
CA MET A 68 9.22 -1.69 2.94
C MET A 68 10.75 -1.73 2.89
N ASN A 69 11.42 -1.81 4.05
CA ASN A 69 12.87 -1.95 4.11
C ASN A 69 13.37 -3.28 3.55
N GLN A 70 12.68 -4.39 3.82
CA GLN A 70 13.05 -5.70 3.27
C GLN A 70 12.82 -5.74 1.76
N ALA A 71 11.70 -5.22 1.28
CA ALA A 71 11.38 -5.10 -0.14
C ALA A 71 12.38 -4.21 -0.88
N GLY A 72 12.76 -3.07 -0.31
CA GLY A 72 13.81 -2.18 -0.84
C GLY A 72 15.14 -2.89 -1.05
N ARG A 73 15.56 -3.71 -0.08
CA ARG A 73 16.79 -4.50 -0.20
C ARG A 73 16.71 -5.58 -1.27
N LEU A 74 15.59 -6.29 -1.38
CA LEU A 74 15.43 -7.38 -2.35
C LEU A 74 15.27 -6.90 -3.79
N THR A 75 14.55 -5.80 -3.98
CA THR A 75 14.29 -5.23 -5.30
C THR A 75 15.40 -4.28 -5.76
N SER A 76 16.33 -3.91 -4.86
CA SER A 76 17.29 -2.80 -5.06
C SER A 76 16.61 -1.50 -5.52
N ASN A 77 15.33 -1.32 -5.19
CA ASN A 77 14.55 -0.19 -5.67
C ASN A 77 14.67 1.00 -4.71
N ALA A 78 15.47 1.99 -5.14
CA ALA A 78 15.73 3.22 -4.38
C ALA A 78 14.51 4.14 -4.22
N ARG A 79 13.39 3.89 -4.93
CA ARG A 79 12.13 4.64 -4.78
C ARG A 79 11.35 4.26 -3.53
N LEU A 80 11.48 3.01 -3.06
CA LEU A 80 10.66 2.49 -1.96
C LEU A 80 10.75 3.31 -0.65
N PRO A 81 11.91 3.85 -0.24
CA PRO A 81 11.97 4.75 0.92
C PRO A 81 11.15 6.03 0.76
N PHE A 82 11.16 6.65 -0.43
CA PHE A 82 10.36 7.83 -0.73
C PHE A 82 8.87 7.48 -0.69
N LEU A 83 8.48 6.41 -1.37
CA LEU A 83 7.10 5.91 -1.43
C LEU A 83 6.54 5.56 -0.05
N HIS A 84 7.36 4.94 0.80
CA HIS A 84 7.01 4.66 2.20
C HIS A 84 6.67 5.95 2.96
N GLY A 85 7.48 7.01 2.79
CA GLY A 85 7.20 8.32 3.40
C GLY A 85 5.88 8.92 2.94
N ARG A 86 5.55 8.80 1.64
CA ARG A 86 4.27 9.26 1.08
C ARG A 86 3.07 8.50 1.65
N ALA A 87 3.18 7.17 1.80
CA ALA A 87 2.15 6.35 2.44
C ALA A 87 1.94 6.71 3.92
N GLU A 88 3.00 7.03 4.67
CA GLU A 88 2.88 7.51 6.06
C GLU A 88 2.22 8.89 6.16
N ILE A 89 2.41 9.78 5.17
CA ILE A 89 1.69 11.07 5.13
C ILE A 89 0.18 10.83 4.99
N LEU A 90 -0.25 9.94 4.09
CA LEU A 90 -1.67 9.56 3.95
C LEU A 90 -2.25 8.99 5.26
N HIS A 91 -1.46 8.18 5.97
CA HIS A 91 -1.86 7.64 7.27
C HIS A 91 -2.05 8.75 8.30
N ILE A 92 -1.10 9.68 8.41
CA ILE A 92 -1.14 10.81 9.35
C ILE A 92 -2.33 11.72 9.04
N ASN A 93 -2.54 12.08 7.77
CA ASN A 93 -3.65 12.94 7.34
C ASN A 93 -4.99 12.45 7.86
N TYR A 94 -5.25 11.14 7.74
CA TYR A 94 -6.47 10.52 8.24
C TYR A 94 -6.46 10.33 9.76
N TYR A 95 -5.38 9.82 10.34
CA TYR A 95 -5.30 9.47 11.76
C TYR A 95 -5.40 10.69 12.67
N GLU A 96 -4.73 11.79 12.30
CA GLU A 96 -4.72 13.03 13.07
C GLU A 96 -5.86 13.99 12.67
N LEU A 97 -6.65 13.66 11.65
CA LEU A 97 -7.69 14.53 11.08
C LEU A 97 -7.14 15.92 10.73
N LYS A 98 -6.11 15.96 9.89
CA LYS A 98 -5.46 17.24 9.53
C LYS A 98 -6.44 18.22 8.90
N GLU A 99 -6.38 19.47 9.34
CA GLU A 99 -7.30 20.52 8.89
C GLU A 99 -6.85 21.19 7.57
N ASP A 100 -5.56 21.14 7.26
CA ASP A 100 -4.91 21.82 6.13
C ASP A 100 -4.52 20.87 5.00
N LEU A 101 -5.49 20.05 4.55
CA LEU A 101 -5.29 19.12 3.44
C LEU A 101 -5.31 19.84 2.09
N ASP A 102 -4.39 19.45 1.21
CA ASP A 102 -4.29 19.90 -0.17
C ASP A 102 -4.63 18.72 -1.10
N ASP A 103 -5.58 18.93 -2.02
CA ASP A 103 -6.07 17.90 -2.93
C ASP A 103 -5.01 17.47 -3.95
N GLY A 104 -4.23 18.42 -4.47
CA GLY A 104 -3.09 18.16 -5.34
C GLY A 104 -2.06 17.27 -4.66
N GLN A 105 -1.70 17.59 -3.42
CA GLN A 105 -0.74 16.80 -2.66
C GLN A 105 -1.24 15.39 -2.37
N ILE A 106 -2.52 15.23 -2.04
CA ILE A 106 -3.15 13.91 -1.84
C ILE A 106 -3.18 13.12 -3.16
N GLY A 107 -3.40 13.79 -4.29
CA GLY A 107 -3.29 13.18 -5.62
C GLY A 107 -1.90 12.58 -5.86
N GLU A 108 -0.84 13.35 -5.64
CA GLU A 108 0.55 12.87 -5.75
C GLU A 108 0.87 11.70 -4.79
N ASP A 109 0.28 11.75 -3.60
CA ASP A 109 0.39 10.67 -2.61
C ASP A 109 -0.32 9.38 -3.06
N LEU A 110 -1.49 9.50 -3.68
CA LEU A 110 -2.22 8.36 -4.26
C LEU A 110 -1.48 7.78 -5.47
N GLU A 111 -0.87 8.62 -6.31
CA GLU A 111 0.02 8.15 -7.39
C GLU A 111 1.21 7.37 -6.81
N SER A 112 1.82 7.89 -5.75
CA SER A 112 2.90 7.23 -5.02
C SER A 112 2.46 5.88 -4.43
N ALA A 113 1.25 5.80 -3.87
CA ALA A 113 0.69 4.53 -3.43
C ALA A 113 0.50 3.55 -4.59
N GLY A 114 0.01 4.01 -5.75
CA GLY A 114 -0.12 3.20 -6.96
C GLY A 114 1.22 2.63 -7.43
N GLU A 115 2.25 3.45 -7.51
CA GLU A 115 3.58 2.97 -7.90
C GLU A 115 4.18 2.01 -6.88
N MET A 116 3.93 2.22 -5.59
CA MET A 116 4.31 1.26 -4.56
C MET A 116 3.65 -0.11 -4.80
N LEU A 117 2.37 -0.13 -5.15
CA LEU A 117 1.65 -1.35 -5.49
C LEU A 117 2.30 -2.07 -6.68
N ASP A 118 2.68 -1.34 -7.73
CA ASP A 118 3.32 -1.90 -8.92
C ASP A 118 4.70 -2.50 -8.61
N ILE A 119 5.51 -1.83 -7.78
CA ILE A 119 6.83 -2.34 -7.36
C ILE A 119 6.69 -3.60 -6.50
N LEU A 120 5.66 -3.66 -5.65
CA LEU A 120 5.45 -4.75 -4.71
C LEU A 120 4.69 -5.94 -5.30
N SER A 121 3.84 -5.73 -6.32
CA SER A 121 3.00 -6.78 -6.94
C SER A 121 3.79 -8.04 -7.34
N PRO A 122 4.96 -7.93 -8.01
CA PRO A 122 5.74 -9.12 -8.39
C PRO A 122 6.20 -9.96 -7.19
N MET A 123 6.36 -9.35 -6.02
CA MET A 123 6.80 -10.05 -4.80
C MET A 123 5.69 -10.92 -4.17
N THR A 124 4.46 -10.81 -4.65
CA THR A 124 3.34 -11.65 -4.18
C THR A 124 3.37 -13.07 -4.75
N GLY A 125 4.13 -13.30 -5.82
CA GLY A 125 4.18 -14.59 -6.52
C GLY A 125 2.93 -14.94 -7.34
N LEU A 126 1.87 -14.13 -7.28
CA LEU A 126 0.60 -14.40 -7.99
C LEU A 126 0.69 -14.26 -9.51
N GLU A 127 1.69 -13.55 -10.03
CA GLU A 127 1.88 -13.35 -11.47
C GLU A 127 2.47 -14.59 -12.18
N GLN A 128 3.06 -15.54 -11.42
CA GLN A 128 3.68 -16.75 -11.97
C GLN A 128 2.71 -17.92 -12.19
N GLU A 129 1.44 -17.80 -11.78
CA GLU A 129 0.42 -18.87 -11.92
C GLU A 129 -0.41 -18.79 -13.22
N ARG A 130 -0.17 -17.78 -14.08
CA ARG A 130 -0.87 -17.62 -15.38
C ARG A 130 -0.12 -18.27 -16.57
N ALA A 131 0.51 -19.41 -16.35
CA ALA A 131 1.13 -20.23 -17.40
C ALA A 131 0.28 -21.47 -17.71
#